data_AF-A0A535R951-F1
#
_entry.id   AF-A0A535R951-F1
#
_cell.length_a   1.000
_cell.length_b   1.000
_cell.length_c   1.000
_cell.angle_alpha   90.00
_cell.angle_beta   90.00
_cell.angle_gamma   90.00
#
_symmetry.space_group_name_H-M   'P 1'
#
loop_
_entity.id
_entity.type
_entity.pdbx_description
1 polymer ?
#
loop_
_entity_poly.entity_id
_entity_poly.type
_entity_poly.pdbx_seq_one_letter_code
_entity_poly.pdbx_strand_id
1 'polypeptide(L)'
;MTDLENMDELEADYGPPAPYAEHRISERVTYQLKEHRFTGTIVYVAAPRVIAGKQIPMTYVIVRDNYDGMPDEVWPGDILQTR
;
A
#
# COMPACT_ATOMS: atom_id res chain seq x y z
N MET A 1 -18.16 9.72 -6.53
CA MET A 1 -18.05 9.53 -5.07
C MET A 1 -16.56 9.37 -4.80
N THR A 2 -15.83 10.47 -4.94
CA THR A 2 -15.30 11.33 -3.85
C THR A 2 -14.07 10.68 -3.23
N ASP A 3 -12.91 10.89 -3.88
CA ASP A 3 -11.57 10.44 -3.47
C ASP A 3 -11.20 10.79 -2.01
N LEU A 4 -11.95 11.71 -1.38
CA LEU A 4 -11.76 12.13 0.01
C LEU A 4 -12.40 11.17 1.03
N GLU A 5 -13.58 10.61 0.74
CA GLU A 5 -14.22 9.65 1.67
C GLU A 5 -13.43 8.35 1.75
N ASN A 6 -12.86 7.92 0.61
CA ASN A 6 -11.94 6.79 0.58
C ASN A 6 -10.64 7.07 1.38
N MET A 7 -10.17 8.31 1.42
CA MET A 7 -8.91 8.64 2.10
C MET A 7 -9.04 8.58 3.63
N ASP A 8 -10.16 9.06 4.18
CA ASP A 8 -10.43 8.98 5.63
C ASP A 8 -10.63 7.52 6.08
N GLU A 9 -11.28 6.69 5.26
CA GLU A 9 -11.41 5.24 5.51
C GLU A 9 -10.06 4.52 5.44
N LEU A 10 -9.25 4.80 4.41
CA LEU A 10 -7.91 4.23 4.29
C LEU A 10 -6.99 4.68 5.42
N GLU A 11 -7.09 5.92 5.90
CA GLU A 11 -6.34 6.39 7.06
C GLU A 11 -6.81 5.72 8.35
N ALA A 12 -8.11 5.49 8.52
CA ALA A 12 -8.64 4.75 9.67
C ALA A 12 -8.13 3.30 9.70
N ASP A 13 -8.03 2.65 8.54
CA ASP A 13 -7.63 1.24 8.42
C ASP A 13 -6.10 1.05 8.45
N TYR A 14 -5.36 1.89 7.75
CA TYR A 14 -3.91 1.72 7.52
C TYR A 14 -3.05 2.72 8.29
N GLY A 15 -3.65 3.72 8.92
CA GLY A 15 -2.97 4.81 9.61
C GLY A 15 -2.66 6.00 8.69
N PRO A 16 -2.00 7.04 9.21
CA PRO A 16 -1.83 8.30 8.50
C PRO A 16 -1.02 8.16 7.20
N PRO A 17 -1.23 9.06 6.23
CA PRO A 17 -0.53 9.00 4.95
C PRO A 17 0.95 9.32 5.13
N ALA A 18 1.80 8.64 4.37
CA ALA A 18 3.24 8.90 4.38
C ALA A 18 3.55 10.29 3.81
N PRO A 19 4.39 11.10 4.48
CA PRO A 19 4.75 12.44 4.00
C PRO A 19 5.70 12.42 2.80
N TYR A 20 6.34 11.27 2.55
CA TYR A 20 7.22 11.01 1.41
C TYR A 20 7.14 9.53 1.06
N ALA A 21 7.23 9.22 -0.23
CA ALA A 21 7.22 7.86 -0.75
C ALA A 21 8.01 7.82 -2.06
N GLU A 22 8.70 6.72 -2.31
CA GLU A 22 9.42 6.50 -3.58
C GLU A 22 8.44 6.32 -4.75
N HIS A 23 7.42 5.49 -4.53
CA HIS A 23 6.33 5.24 -5.48
C HIS A 23 5.08 6.05 -5.15
N ARG A 24 4.33 6.40 -6.18
CA ARG A 24 3.15 7.28 -6.09
C ARG A 24 1.86 6.49 -6.06
N ILE A 25 0.82 7.09 -5.45
CA ILE A 25 -0.55 6.60 -5.60
C ILE A 25 -0.92 6.61 -7.09
N SER A 26 -1.73 5.64 -7.51
CA SER A 26 -2.10 5.30 -8.90
C SER A 26 -0.99 4.68 -9.75
N GLU A 27 0.23 4.50 -9.23
CA GLU A 27 1.31 3.81 -9.93
C GLU A 27 1.06 2.29 -9.94
N ARG A 28 1.28 1.65 -11.09
CA ARG A 28 1.17 0.20 -11.25
C ARG A 28 2.54 -0.43 -10.99
N VAL A 29 2.57 -1.42 -10.12
CA VAL A 29 3.81 -2.05 -9.66
C VAL A 29 3.76 -3.56 -9.79
N THR A 30 4.93 -4.18 -9.93
CA THR A 30 5.14 -5.61 -9.69
C THR A 30 5.76 -5.77 -8.32
N TYR A 31 5.18 -6.60 -7.47
CA TYR A 31 5.62 -6.80 -6.10
C TYR A 31 5.66 -8.26 -5.72
N GLN A 32 6.38 -8.56 -4.65
CA GLN A 32 6.43 -9.87 -4.03
C GLN A 32 5.59 -9.87 -2.75
N LEU A 33 4.78 -10.91 -2.57
CA LEU A 33 4.11 -11.15 -1.30
C LEU A 33 4.28 -12.63 -0.97
N LYS A 34 4.97 -12.91 0.14
CA LYS A 34 5.46 -14.26 0.49
C LYS A 34 6.34 -14.80 -0.66
N GLU A 35 5.97 -15.95 -1.22
CA GLU A 35 6.73 -16.62 -2.30
C GLU A 35 6.17 -16.33 -3.70
N HIS A 36 5.17 -15.45 -3.81
CA HIS A 36 4.48 -15.18 -5.06
C HIS A 36 4.71 -13.75 -5.53
N ARG A 37 4.74 -13.57 -6.85
CA ARG A 37 4.80 -12.27 -7.51
C ARG A 37 3.42 -11.90 -8.03
N PHE A 38 3.08 -10.64 -7.84
CA PHE A 38 1.81 -10.07 -8.26
C PHE A 38 2.04 -8.74 -8.95
N THR A 39 1.00 -8.28 -9.64
CA THR A 39 0.93 -6.91 -10.15
C THR A 39 -0.32 -6.24 -9.57
N GLY A 40 -0.25 -4.93 -9.39
CA GLY A 40 -1.37 -4.16 -8.86
C GLY A 40 -1.10 -2.66 -8.88
N THR A 41 -2.06 -1.89 -8.41
CA THR A 41 -2.00 -0.42 -8.37
C THR A 41 -1.92 0.05 -6.93
N ILE A 42 -0.98 0.95 -6.64
CA ILE A 42 -0.87 1.60 -5.32
C ILE A 42 -2.07 2.51 -5.15
N VAL A 43 -2.87 2.28 -4.11
CA VAL A 43 -4.03 3.11 -3.77
C VAL A 43 -3.78 3.97 -2.53
N TYR A 44 -2.79 3.60 -1.71
CA TYR A 44 -2.43 4.35 -0.50
C TYR A 44 -0.98 4.08 -0.09
N VAL A 45 -0.38 5.02 0.63
CA VAL A 45 0.94 4.84 1.26
C VAL A 45 0.82 5.21 2.74
N ALA A 46 0.91 4.22 3.61
CA ALA A 46 0.81 4.42 5.05
C ALA A 46 2.17 4.82 5.64
N ALA A 47 2.17 5.82 6.51
CA ALA A 47 3.36 6.26 7.23
C ALA A 47 3.87 5.15 8.18
N PRO A 48 5.17 5.20 8.56
CA PRO A 48 5.69 4.37 9.63
C PRO A 48 4.86 4.53 10.91
N ARG A 49 4.52 3.41 11.55
CA ARG A 49 3.61 3.40 12.71
C ARG A 49 4.00 2.35 13.74
N VAL A 50 3.43 2.47 14.94
CA VAL A 50 3.63 1.49 16.01
C VAL A 50 2.33 0.73 16.25
N ILE A 51 2.36 -0.59 16.02
CA ILE A 51 1.22 -1.49 16.26
C ILE A 51 1.62 -2.50 17.33
N ALA A 52 0.87 -2.54 18.45
CA ALA A 52 1.14 -3.44 19.57
C ALA A 52 2.61 -3.44 20.05
N GLY A 53 3.23 -2.25 20.08
CA GLY A 53 4.63 -2.06 20.48
C GLY A 53 5.68 -2.42 19.41
N LYS A 54 5.27 -2.89 18.23
CA LYS A 54 6.17 -3.15 17.10
C LYS A 54 6.20 -1.96 16.15
N GLN A 55 7.40 -1.59 15.69
CA GLN A 55 7.55 -0.62 14.62
C GLN A 55 7.24 -1.29 13.29
N ILE A 56 6.25 -0.75 12.58
CA ILE A 56 5.91 -1.08 11.21
C ILE A 56 6.49 0.03 10.34
N PRO A 57 7.34 -0.30 9.35
CA PRO A 57 7.88 0.71 8.44
C PRO A 57 6.76 1.28 7.56
N MET A 58 7.09 2.27 6.72
CA MET A 58 6.18 2.72 5.66
C MET A 58 5.74 1.53 4.81
N THR A 59 4.47 1.47 4.41
CA THR A 59 3.90 0.41 3.57
C THR A 59 3.09 0.96 2.42
N TYR A 60 3.06 0.21 1.32
CA TYR A 60 2.21 0.45 0.16
C TYR A 60 0.95 -0.41 0.26
N VAL A 61 -0.22 0.21 0.10
CA VAL A 61 -1.49 -0.50 -0.02
C VAL A 61 -1.80 -0.66 -1.50
N ILE A 62 -1.89 -1.91 -1.97
CA ILE A 62 -1.96 -2.24 -3.39
C ILE A 62 -3.22 -3.04 -3.67
N VAL A 63 -4.03 -2.56 -4.61
CA VAL A 63 -5.10 -3.38 -5.21
C VAL A 63 -4.49 -4.26 -6.28
N ARG A 64 -4.48 -5.57 -6.02
CA ARG A 64 -3.95 -6.58 -6.92
C ARG A 64 -4.79 -6.69 -8.20
N ASP A 65 -4.13 -6.83 -9.34
CA ASP A 65 -4.82 -7.08 -10.61
C ASP A 65 -5.58 -8.40 -10.60
N ASN A 66 -6.77 -8.41 -11.18
CA ASN A 66 -7.64 -9.59 -11.30
C ASN A 66 -7.95 -10.25 -9.94
N TYR A 67 -8.00 -9.46 -8.88
CA TYR A 67 -8.35 -9.89 -7.53
C TYR A 67 -9.41 -8.97 -6.95
N ASP A 68 -10.46 -9.57 -6.42
CA ASP A 68 -11.67 -8.95 -5.88
C ASP A 68 -11.70 -8.96 -4.34
N GLY A 69 -10.59 -9.36 -3.70
CA GLY A 69 -10.42 -9.32 -2.25
C GLY A 69 -9.80 -8.03 -1.72
N MET A 70 -9.39 -8.08 -0.45
CA MET A 70 -8.78 -6.94 0.23
C MET A 70 -7.44 -6.51 -0.42
N PRO A 71 -7.09 -5.22 -0.35
CA PRO A 71 -5.78 -4.74 -0.77
C PRO A 71 -4.65 -5.41 0.01
N ASP A 72 -3.51 -5.58 -0.67
CA ASP A 72 -2.29 -6.08 -0.03
C ASP A 72 -1.53 -4.91 0.64
N GLU A 73 -1.01 -5.14 1.84
CA GLU A 73 -0.05 -4.23 2.49
C GLU A 73 1.38 -4.75 2.26
N VAL A 74 2.20 -3.95 1.58
CA VAL A 74 3.48 -4.38 1.02
C VAL A 74 4.61 -3.45 1.46
N TRP A 75 5.77 -4.02 1.82
CA TRP A 75 6.92 -3.23 2.21
C TRP A 75 7.67 -2.67 0.99
N PRO A 76 8.38 -1.54 1.11
CA PRO A 76 9.11 -0.95 -0.01
C PRO A 76 10.11 -1.91 -0.65
N GLY A 77 10.80 -2.72 0.16
CA GLY A 77 11.77 -3.71 -0.32
C GLY A 77 11.15 -4.86 -1.12
N ASP A 78 9.83 -5.03 -1.08
CA ASP A 78 9.11 -6.06 -1.83
C ASP A 78 8.54 -5.54 -3.16
N ILE A 79 8.69 -4.24 -3.45
CA ILE A 79 8.39 -3.68 -4.78
C ILE A 79 9.57 -3.99 -5.71
N LEU A 80 9.29 -4.72 -6.79
CA LEU A 80 10.31 -5.22 -7.70
C LEU A 80 10.51 -4.33 -8.93
N GLN A 81 9.40 -3.78 -9.46
CA GLN A 81 9.39 -2.98 -10.69
C GLN A 81 8.19 -2.02 -10.70
N THR A 82 8.35 -0.88 -11.37
CA THR A 82 7.30 0.09 -11.68
C THR A 82 6.97 0.04 -13.18
N ARG A 83 5.73 0.35 -13.55
CA ARG A 83 5.27 0.36 -14.96
C ARG A 83 4.43 1.58 -15.29
#